data_AF-A0A7X7LUF4-F1
#
_entry.id   AF-A0A7X7LUF4-F1
#
_cell.length_a   1.000
_cell.length_b   1.000
_cell.length_c   1.000
_cell.angle_alpha   90.00
_cell.angle_beta   90.00
_cell.angle_gamma   90.00
#
_symmetry.space_group_name_H-M   'P 1'
#
loop_
_entity.id
_entity.type
_entity.pdbx_description
1 polymer ?
#
loop_
_entity_poly.entity_id
_entity_poly.type
_entity_poly.pdbx_seq_one_letter_code
_entity_poly.pdbx_strand_id
1 'polypeptide(L)'
;MLAAGLVAFGVADAEAASPRPIPDAARKARVSFVGGAAYLGGDPIRLSPGAQVRDENNRIVLPSHLRGEYRMRVLVDANGQLHRAWILTPDEIAAPEPKR
;
A
#
# COMPACT_ATOMS: atom_id res chain seq x y z
N MET A 1 -25.33 40.61 27.35
CA MET A 1 -25.20 39.31 28.04
C MET A 1 -26.33 38.44 27.50
N LEU A 2 -26.17 37.37 26.73
CA LEU A 2 -25.07 36.47 26.43
C LEU A 2 -25.43 35.75 25.12
N ALA A 3 -24.48 35.65 24.19
CA ALA A 3 -24.51 34.64 23.13
C ALA A 3 -23.80 33.39 23.68
N ALA A 4 -24.39 32.21 23.52
CA ALA A 4 -23.70 30.95 23.81
C ALA A 4 -24.10 29.92 22.74
N GLY A 5 -23.24 29.78 21.74
CA GLY A 5 -23.29 28.71 20.76
C GLY A 5 -22.73 27.42 21.36
N LEU A 6 -23.38 26.30 21.08
CA LEU A 6 -22.90 24.97 21.42
C LEU A 6 -22.17 24.41 20.19
N VAL A 7 -20.87 24.18 20.33
CA VAL A 7 -19.98 23.61 19.31
C VAL A 7 -20.19 22.10 19.26
N ALA A 8 -20.46 21.56 18.07
CA ALA A 8 -20.50 20.12 17.83
C ALA A 8 -19.07 19.56 17.84
N PHE A 9 -18.79 18.60 18.74
CA PHE A 9 -17.56 17.81 18.70
C PHE A 9 -17.67 16.78 17.57
N GLY A 10 -16.91 16.99 16.49
CA GLY A 10 -16.71 15.97 15.46
C GLY A 10 -15.81 14.87 16.01
N VAL A 11 -16.31 13.63 16.04
CA VAL A 11 -15.50 12.44 16.29
C VAL A 11 -14.70 12.20 15.02
N ALA A 12 -13.39 12.40 15.07
CA ALA A 12 -12.49 11.93 14.03
C ALA A 12 -12.38 10.41 14.19
N ASP A 13 -12.98 9.64 13.28
CA ASP A 13 -12.72 8.22 13.15
C ASP A 13 -11.24 8.03 12.83
N ALA A 14 -10.45 7.70 13.85
CA ALA A 14 -9.19 7.03 13.65
C ALA A 14 -9.55 5.58 13.24
N GLU A 15 -9.74 5.35 11.94
CA GLU A 15 -9.78 3.99 11.39
C GLU A 15 -8.42 3.35 11.71
N ALA A 16 -8.34 2.67 12.85
CA ALA A 16 -7.21 1.83 13.21
C ALA A 16 -7.07 0.79 12.11
N ALA A 17 -6.08 0.97 11.23
CA ALA A 17 -5.74 0.03 10.18
C ALA A 17 -5.51 -1.34 10.82
N SER A 18 -6.50 -2.21 10.74
CA SER A 18 -6.43 -3.57 11.28
C SER A 18 -5.22 -4.25 10.62
N PRO A 19 -4.34 -4.94 11.38
CA PRO A 19 -3.13 -5.54 10.82
C PRO A 19 -3.52 -6.52 9.72
N ARG A 20 -3.42 -6.06 8.47
CA ARG A 20 -3.81 -6.85 7.31
C ARG A 20 -2.80 -8.00 7.15
N PRO A 21 -3.24 -9.22 6.78
CA PRO A 21 -2.35 -10.36 6.65
C PRO A 21 -1.45 -10.18 5.40
N ILE A 22 -0.33 -9.49 5.56
CA ILE A 22 0.73 -9.45 4.56
C ILE A 22 1.61 -10.69 4.78
N PRO A 23 1.75 -11.57 3.78
CA PRO A 23 2.59 -12.75 3.90
C PRO A 23 4.03 -12.38 4.24
N ASP A 24 4.67 -13.18 5.08
CA ASP A 24 6.05 -12.92 5.52
C ASP A 24 7.05 -12.93 4.35
N ALA A 25 6.76 -13.75 3.34
CA ALA A 25 7.53 -13.81 2.09
C ALA A 25 7.50 -12.52 1.26
N ALA A 26 6.58 -11.59 1.54
CA ALA A 26 6.50 -10.32 0.82
C ALA A 26 7.65 -9.41 1.25
N ARG A 27 8.50 -8.99 0.32
CA ARG A 27 9.69 -8.20 0.61
C ARG A 27 9.35 -6.71 0.57
N LYS A 28 9.93 -5.88 1.46
CA LYS A 28 9.79 -4.43 1.29
C LYS A 28 10.56 -3.98 0.06
N ALA A 29 9.88 -3.24 -0.79
CA ALA A 29 10.46 -2.69 -2.00
C ALA A 29 9.82 -1.34 -2.35
N ARG A 30 10.52 -0.61 -3.21
CA ARG A 30 10.06 0.65 -3.77
C ARG A 30 9.51 0.36 -5.15
N VAL A 31 8.26 0.72 -5.39
CA VAL A 31 7.58 0.45 -6.65
C VAL A 31 7.09 1.76 -7.24
N SER A 32 7.48 2.04 -8.48
CA SER A 32 7.00 3.19 -9.23
C SER A 32 5.96 2.77 -10.26
N PHE A 33 4.89 3.54 -10.39
CA PHE A 33 3.84 3.33 -11.39
C PHE A 33 3.78 4.51 -12.36
N VAL A 34 3.93 4.22 -13.65
CA VAL A 34 3.90 5.22 -14.73
C VAL A 34 3.08 4.67 -15.89
N GLY A 35 1.94 5.31 -16.18
CA GLY A 35 1.08 4.90 -17.30
C GLY A 35 0.55 3.46 -17.21
N GLY A 36 0.47 2.89 -16.00
CA GLY A 36 0.08 1.49 -15.77
C GLY A 36 1.24 0.48 -15.83
N ALA A 37 2.45 0.90 -16.23
CA ALA A 37 3.67 0.11 -16.07
C ALA A 37 4.19 0.22 -14.63
N ALA A 38 4.76 -0.88 -14.13
CA ALA A 38 5.35 -0.96 -12.80
C ALA A 38 6.88 -1.09 -12.91
N TYR A 39 7.59 -0.43 -12.00
CA TYR A 39 9.05 -0.48 -11.89
C TYR A 39 9.42 -0.84 -10.47
N LEU A 40 10.18 -1.91 -10.28
CA LEU A 40 10.66 -2.38 -8.98
C LEU A 40 12.09 -1.89 -8.76
N GLY A 41 12.29 -0.96 -7.82
CA GLY A 41 13.62 -0.40 -7.56
C GLY A 41 14.22 0.39 -8.73
N GLY A 42 13.43 0.71 -9.76
CA GLY A 42 13.87 1.36 -11.00
C GLY A 42 13.84 0.44 -12.22
N ASP A 43 13.87 -0.88 -12.02
CA ASP A 43 13.81 -1.84 -13.11
C ASP A 43 12.37 -2.15 -13.54
N PRO A 44 12.07 -2.19 -14.85
CA PRO A 44 10.73 -2.53 -15.32
C PRO A 44 10.34 -3.95 -14.89
N ILE A 45 9.19 -4.10 -14.24
CA ILE A 45 8.63 -5.40 -13.84
C ILE A 45 7.27 -5.61 -14.48
N ARG A 46 7.04 -6.82 -15.00
CA ARG A 46 5.72 -7.21 -15.51
C ARG A 46 4.77 -7.54 -14.37
N LEU A 47 3.50 -7.26 -14.57
CA LEU A 47 2.43 -7.73 -13.70
C LEU A 47 2.04 -9.16 -14.11
N SER A 48 1.95 -10.08 -13.14
CA SER A 48 1.48 -11.44 -13.41
C SER A 48 0.00 -11.48 -13.86
N PRO A 49 -0.45 -12.55 -14.55
CA PRO A 49 -1.87 -12.78 -14.80
C PRO A 49 -2.60 -13.00 -13.47
N GLY A 50 -3.33 -11.99 -12.98
CA GLY A 50 -3.94 -11.99 -11.65
C GLY A 50 -3.19 -11.15 -10.61
N ALA A 51 -2.28 -10.26 -11.05
CA ALA A 51 -1.61 -9.32 -10.16
C ALA A 51 -2.61 -8.48 -9.36
N GLN A 52 -2.42 -8.42 -8.05
CA GLN A 52 -3.23 -7.58 -7.17
C GLN A 52 -2.37 -6.52 -6.50
N VAL A 53 -2.71 -5.27 -6.71
CA VAL A 53 -2.14 -4.15 -5.96
C VAL A 53 -3.17 -3.69 -4.94
N ARG A 54 -2.75 -3.58 -3.68
CA ARG A 54 -3.61 -3.23 -2.56
C ARG A 54 -3.16 -1.94 -1.91
N ASP A 55 -4.09 -1.04 -1.64
CA ASP A 55 -3.82 0.19 -0.90
C ASP A 55 -3.61 -0.07 0.59
N GLU A 56 -3.28 0.97 1.34
CA GLU A 56 -3.16 0.96 2.80
C GLU A 56 -4.38 0.34 3.50
N ASN A 57 -5.59 0.58 3.00
CA ASN A 57 -6.84 0.00 3.51
C ASN A 57 -7.11 -1.42 3.01
N ASN A 58 -6.12 -2.09 2.42
CA ASN A 58 -6.19 -3.45 1.89
C ASN A 58 -7.21 -3.63 0.74
N ARG A 59 -7.64 -2.56 0.07
CA ARG A 59 -8.54 -2.60 -1.09
C ARG A 59 -7.72 -2.77 -2.36
N ILE A 60 -8.27 -3.50 -3.33
CA ILE A 60 -7.60 -3.68 -4.63
C ILE A 60 -7.73 -2.38 -5.43
N VAL A 61 -6.59 -1.83 -5.83
CA VAL A 61 -6.49 -0.64 -6.66
C VAL A 61 -5.92 -1.01 -8.03
N LEU A 62 -6.43 -0.38 -9.08
CA LEU A 62 -5.91 -0.60 -10.42
C LEU A 62 -4.54 0.07 -10.56
N PRO A 63 -3.51 -0.64 -11.07
CA PRO A 63 -2.18 -0.06 -11.32
C PRO A 63 -2.23 1.21 -12.19
N SER A 64 -3.17 1.27 -13.13
CA SER A 64 -3.38 2.43 -14.00
C SER A 64 -3.84 3.70 -13.27
N HIS A 65 -4.33 3.61 -12.02
CA HIS A 65 -4.66 4.76 -11.18
C HIS A 65 -3.50 5.20 -10.27
N LEU A 66 -2.46 4.38 -10.15
CA LEU A 66 -1.28 4.72 -9.35
C LEU A 66 -0.32 5.59 -10.16
N ARG A 67 0.29 6.57 -9.49
CA ARG A 67 1.21 7.52 -10.11
C ARG A 67 2.36 7.80 -9.15
N GLY A 68 3.58 7.70 -9.65
CA GLY A 68 4.77 7.97 -8.86
C GLY A 68 5.20 6.75 -8.04
N GLU A 69 5.96 7.01 -6.98
CA GLU A 69 6.69 6.00 -6.22
C GLU A 69 6.01 5.70 -4.88
N TYR A 70 5.88 4.41 -4.57
CA TYR A 70 5.29 3.91 -3.34
C TYR A 70 6.24 2.93 -2.65
N ARG A 71 6.27 2.97 -1.31
CA ARG A 71 6.86 1.89 -0.52
C ARG A 71 5.83 0.79 -0.36
N MET A 72 6.17 -0.40 -0.81
CA MET A 72 5.25 -1.53 -0.84
C MET A 72 5.91 -2.78 -0.25
N ARG A 73 5.12 -3.71 0.27
CA ARG A 73 5.54 -5.11 0.34
C ARG A 73 5.15 -5.80 -0.97
N VAL A 74 6.07 -6.51 -1.58
CA VAL A 74 5.88 -7.15 -2.89
C VAL A 74 6.12 -8.65 -2.82
N LEU A 75 5.26 -9.39 -3.50
CA LEU A 75 5.43 -10.80 -3.82
C LEU A 75 5.61 -10.93 -5.32
N VAL A 76 6.68 -11.62 -5.69
CA VAL A 76 7.02 -11.95 -7.06
C VAL A 76 6.74 -13.44 -7.25
N ASP A 77 6.12 -13.81 -8.38
CA ASP A 77 5.87 -15.22 -8.68
C ASP A 77 7.11 -15.93 -9.25
N ALA A 78 7.01 -17.23 -9.52
CA ALA A 78 8.11 -18.06 -10.03
C ALA A 78 8.68 -17.58 -11.39
N ASN A 79 7.89 -16.86 -12.19
CA ASN A 79 8.30 -16.28 -13.46
C ASN A 79 8.93 -14.87 -13.31
N GLY A 80 9.14 -14.39 -12.08
CA GLY A 80 9.74 -13.08 -11.85
C GLY A 80 8.78 -11.89 -12.05
N GLN A 81 7.46 -12.12 -12.10
CA GLN A 81 6.47 -11.05 -12.29
C GLN A 81 5.86 -10.62 -10.96
N LEU A 82 5.41 -9.37 -10.88
CA LEU A 82 4.74 -8.85 -9.69
C LEU A 82 3.38 -9.53 -9.55
N HIS A 83 3.22 -10.30 -8.47
CA HIS A 83 2.01 -11.07 -8.20
C HIS A 83 1.09 -10.39 -7.19
N ARG A 84 1.64 -9.91 -6.08
CA ARG A 84 0.87 -9.12 -5.11
C ARG A 84 1.72 -7.99 -4.57
N ALA A 85 1.12 -6.82 -4.42
CA ALA A 85 1.76 -5.65 -3.84
C ALA A 85 0.82 -5.00 -2.83
N TRP A 86 1.38 -4.53 -1.73
CA TRP A 86 0.67 -3.85 -0.66
C TRP A 86 1.33 -2.49 -0.41
N ILE A 87 0.63 -1.40 -0.67
CA ILE A 87 1.07 -0.03 -0.31
C ILE A 87 1.14 0.05 1.21
N LEU A 88 2.31 0.39 1.74
CA LEU A 88 2.54 0.50 3.16
C LEU A 88 2.15 1.89 3.65
N THR A 89 1.46 1.94 4.79
CA THR A 89 1.27 3.15 5.58
C THR A 89 2.60 3.65 6.15
N PRO A 90 2.71 4.94 6.52
CA PRO A 90 3.91 5.46 7.19
C PRO A 90 4.30 4.67 8.45
N ASP A 91 3.32 4.15 9.19
CA ASP A 91 3.56 3.32 10.37
C ASP A 91 4.18 1.96 10.00
N GLU A 92 3.63 1.25 9.00
CA GLU A 92 4.18 -0.02 8.48
C GLU A 92 5.58 0.14 7.84
N ILE A 93 5.87 1.32 7.29
CA ILE A 93 7.19 1.66 6.76
C ILE A 93 8.22 1.73 7.89
N ALA A 94 7.85 2.34 9.02
CA ALA A 94 8.69 2.48 10.20
C ALA A 94 8.83 1.17 10.98
N ALA A 95 7.81 0.31 10.95
CA ALA A 95 7.86 -1.01 11.56
C ALA A 95 9.00 -1.85 10.97
N PRO A 96 9.80 -2.57 11.76
CA PRO A 96 10.84 -3.46 11.25
C PRO A 96 10.23 -4.54 10.34
N GLU A 97 10.99 -5.00 9.33
CA GLU A 97 10.57 -6.18 8.58
C GLU A 97 10.40 -7.35 9.54
N PRO A 98 9.35 -8.18 9.38
CA PRO A 98 9.20 -9.35 10.22
C PRO A 98 10.45 -10.21 10.05
N LYS A 99 11.05 -10.57 11.19
CA LYS A 99 12.33 -11.27 11.26
C LYS A 99 12.12 -12.69 10.74
N ARG A 100 12.68 -12.97 9.57
CA ARG A 100 12.62 -14.27 8.91
C ARG A 100 13.40 -15.35 9.66
#